data_AF-A0A8X6HYE9-F1
#
_entry.id   AF-A0A8X6HYE9-F1
#
_cell.length_a   1.000
_cell.length_b   1.000
_cell.length_c   1.000
_cell.angle_alpha   90.00
_cell.angle_beta   90.00
_cell.angle_gamma   90.00
#
_symmetry.space_group_name_H-M   'P 1'
#
loop_
_entity.id
_entity.type
_entity.pdbx_description
1 polymer ?
#
loop_
_entity_poly.entity_id
_entity_poly.type
_entity_poly.pdbx_seq_one_letter_code
_entity_poly.pdbx_strand_id
1 'polypeptide(L)' 'MIREDHTKEEFMVGRNWVFSNLPLDTYLQTFDDYEVDCYSAGTQRHDLTSWMSFASVYEFIDRKYREALGLNEHS' A
#
# COMPACT_ATOMS: atom_id res chain seq x y z
N MET A 1 -3.65 -2.78 -34.40
CA MET A 1 -2.81 -2.60 -33.21
C MET A 1 -3.73 -2.66 -32.01
N ILE A 2 -3.93 -3.87 -31.47
CA ILE A 2 -4.79 -4.09 -30.31
C ILE A 2 -3.95 -3.64 -29.11
N ARG A 3 -4.40 -2.60 -28.39
CA ARG A 3 -3.86 -2.30 -27.06
C ARG A 3 -4.38 -3.40 -26.15
N GLU A 4 -3.47 -4.15 -25.54
CA GLU A 4 -3.84 -5.11 -24.50
C GLU A 4 -4.40 -4.31 -23.32
N ASP A 5 -5.70 -4.45 -23.07
CA ASP A 5 -6.34 -3.97 -21.84
C ASP A 5 -5.87 -4.89 -20.72
N HIS A 6 -4.75 -4.56 -20.10
CA HIS A 6 -4.37 -5.15 -18.82
C HIS A 6 -5.35 -4.63 -17.77
N THR A 7 -6.20 -5.52 -17.25
CA THR A 7 -7.08 -5.17 -16.12
C THR A 7 -6.20 -4.87 -14.90
N LYS A 8 -6.58 -3.84 -14.13
CA LYS A 8 -5.86 -3.35 -12.92
C LYS A 8 -5.45 -4.46 -11.94
N GLU A 9 -6.13 -5.59 -11.99
CA GLU A 9 -5.91 -6.77 -11.15
C GLU A 9 -4.54 -7.42 -11.34
N GLU A 10 -3.86 -7.26 -12.48
CA GLU A 10 -2.65 -8.04 -12.75
C GLU A 10 -1.34 -7.47 -12.15
N PHE A 11 -1.24 -6.18 -11.79
CA PHE A 11 0.09 -5.60 -11.53
C PHE A 11 0.25 -4.56 -10.40
N MET A 12 -0.80 -4.12 -9.71
CA MET A 12 -0.63 -3.05 -8.71
C MET A 12 -0.41 -3.57 -7.29
N VAL A 13 0.77 -4.13 -7.02
CA VAL A 13 1.22 -4.51 -5.66
C VAL A 13 1.82 -3.30 -4.94
N GLY A 14 1.05 -2.22 -4.83
CA GLY A 14 1.51 -0.94 -4.28
C GLY A 14 0.71 -0.53 -3.05
N ARG A 15 1.38 0.11 -2.10
CA ARG A 15 0.74 0.82 -0.99
C ARG A 15 1.45 2.16 -0.78
N ASN A 16 0.69 3.23 -0.69
CA ASN A 16 1.22 4.57 -0.44
C ASN A 16 0.82 5.05 0.96
N TRP A 17 1.79 5.32 1.83
CA TRP A 17 1.53 5.94 3.13
C TRP A 17 1.64 7.45 3.02
N VAL A 18 0.55 8.14 3.32
CA VAL A 18 0.45 9.60 3.22
C VAL A 18 0.15 10.23 4.57
N PHE A 19 0.52 11.49 4.75
CA PHE A 19 0.16 12.23 5.96
C PHE A 19 -1.36 12.36 6.06
N SER A 20 -1.93 12.01 7.21
CA SER A 20 -3.34 12.16 7.52
C SER A 20 -3.55 12.26 9.03
N ASN A 21 -4.73 12.70 9.44
CA ASN A 21 -5.12 12.74 10.85
C ASN A 21 -5.70 11.41 11.37
N LEU A 22 -5.77 10.37 10.54
CA LEU A 22 -6.26 9.05 10.91
C LEU A 22 -5.12 8.18 11.48
N PRO A 23 -5.42 7.13 12.27
CA PRO A 23 -4.40 6.18 12.73
C PRO A 23 -3.59 5.56 11.58
N LEU A 24 -2.36 5.15 11.86
CA LEU A 24 -1.50 4.42 10.91
C LEU A 24 -2.26 3.24 10.29
N ASP A 25 -2.06 3.00 8.99
CA ASP A 25 -2.68 1.92 8.21
C ASP A 25 -4.20 2.01 8.03
N THR A 26 -4.80 3.17 8.32
CA THR A 26 -6.17 3.44 7.91
C THR A 26 -6.24 3.65 6.40
N TYR A 27 -7.06 2.88 5.70
CA TYR A 27 -7.30 3.05 4.27
C TYR A 27 -7.93 4.42 3.99
N LEU A 28 -7.39 5.12 2.99
CA LEU A 28 -7.88 6.40 2.51
C LEU A 28 -8.49 6.17 1.14
N GLN A 29 -9.79 6.41 1.02
CA GLN A 29 -10.51 6.27 -0.24
C GLN A 29 -9.85 7.13 -1.32
N THR A 30 -9.31 6.49 -2.35
CA THR A 30 -8.84 7.16 -3.57
C THR A 30 -10.04 7.42 -4.49
N PHE A 31 -9.94 8.47 -5.30
CA PHE A 31 -11.01 8.85 -6.24
C PHE A 31 -10.81 8.23 -7.62
N ASP A 32 -9.63 7.67 -7.89
CA ASP A 32 -9.26 7.10 -9.18
C ASP A 32 -8.94 5.61 -9.04
N ASP A 33 -9.61 4.82 -9.88
CA ASP A 33 -9.40 3.39 -10.05
C ASP A 33 -8.05 3.06 -10.70
N TYR A 34 -7.15 4.00 -10.97
CA TYR A 34 -5.78 3.71 -11.42
C TYR A 34 -4.70 4.12 -10.43
N GLU A 35 -5.09 4.64 -9.26
CA GLU A 35 -4.15 5.05 -8.22
C GLU A 35 -3.74 3.90 -7.28
N VAL A 36 -2.54 4.04 -6.70
CA VAL A 36 -2.06 3.18 -5.61
C VAL A 36 -2.96 3.40 -4.40
N ASP A 37 -3.37 2.32 -3.76
CA ASP A 37 -4.11 2.40 -2.50
C ASP A 37 -3.34 3.25 -1.48
N CYS A 38 -4.02 4.30 -1.00
CA CYS A 38 -3.46 5.23 -0.03
C CYS A 38 -3.86 4.84 1.38
N TYR A 39 -2.91 4.94 2.30
CA TYR A 39 -3.09 4.62 3.71
C TYR A 39 -2.50 5.75 4.57
N SER A 40 -3.09 5.96 5.74
CA SER A 40 -2.58 6.95 6.68
C SER A 40 -1.21 6.53 7.24
N ALA A 41 -0.28 7.48 7.32
CA ALA A 41 0.97 7.35 8.07
C ALA A 41 0.83 7.68 9.57
N GLY A 42 -0.38 8.00 10.05
CA GLY A 42 -0.60 8.32 11.47
C GLY A 42 -0.11 9.71 11.91
N THR A 43 0.12 10.62 10.95
CA THR A 43 0.65 11.96 11.23
C THR A 43 0.15 12.98 10.21
N GLN A 44 -0.12 14.21 10.66
CA GLN A 44 -0.44 15.35 9.77
C GLN A 44 0.81 16.05 9.22
N ARG A 45 1.99 15.63 9.68
CA ARG A 45 3.28 16.23 9.31
C ARG A 45 3.91 15.46 8.15
N HIS A 46 3.93 16.07 6.98
CA HIS A 46 4.50 15.47 5.77
C HIS A 46 5.95 15.00 5.96
N ASP A 47 6.78 15.78 6.66
CA ASP A 47 8.19 15.46 6.96
C ASP A 47 8.37 14.24 7.88
N LEU A 48 7.35 13.88 8.65
CA LEU A 48 7.37 12.71 9.53
C LEU A 48 6.77 11.46 8.90
N THR A 49 6.16 11.56 7.71
CA THR A 49 5.46 10.45 7.04
C THR A 49 6.32 9.20 6.96
N SER A 50 7.54 9.32 6.42
CA SER A 50 8.46 8.18 6.23
C SER A 50 8.90 7.54 7.55
N TRP A 51 9.11 8.36 8.59
CA TRP A 51 9.49 7.85 9.90
C TRP A 51 8.35 7.09 10.56
N MET A 52 7.14 7.67 10.51
CA MET A 52 5.96 7.11 11.15
C MET A 52 5.46 5.83 10.48
N SER A 53 5.58 5.73 9.15
CA SER A 53 5.18 4.52 8.40
C SER A 53 6.28 3.46 8.27
N PHE A 54 7.51 3.74 8.73
CA PHE A 54 8.68 2.89 8.47
C PHE A 54 8.43 1.41 8.76
N ALA A 55 7.96 1.08 9.97
CA ALA A 55 7.70 -0.31 10.36
C ALA A 55 6.63 -0.98 9.47
N SER A 56 5.55 -0.27 9.17
CA SER A 56 4.45 -0.77 8.35
C SER A 56 4.86 -1.01 6.89
N VAL A 57 5.77 -0.18 6.35
CA VAL A 57 6.36 -0.41 5.02
C VAL A 57 7.08 -1.76 4.96
N TYR A 58 7.92 -2.06 5.96
CA TYR A 58 8.64 -3.33 5.98
C TYR A 58 7.73 -4.54 6.23
N GLU A 59 6.72 -4.40 7.09
CA GLU A 59 5.72 -5.45 7.29
C GLU A 59 4.95 -5.75 6.00
N PHE A 60 4.56 -4.72 5.26
CA PHE A 60 3.92 -4.87 3.96
C PHE A 60 4.82 -5.60 2.97
N ILE A 61 6.09 -5.20 2.85
CA ILE A 61 7.06 -5.83 1.94
C ILE A 61 7.27 -7.29 2.31
N ASP A 62 7.49 -7.61 3.58
CA ASP A 62 7.69 -8.99 4.06
C ASP A 62 6.47 -9.86 3.77
N ARG A 63 5.27 -9.36 4.07
CA ARG A 63 4.02 -10.06 3.76
C ARG A 63 3.89 -10.33 2.25
N LYS A 64 4.10 -9.32 1.41
CA LYS A 64 4.02 -9.48 -0.06
C LYS A 64 5.08 -10.42 -0.61
N TYR A 65 6.28 -10.39 -0.04
CA TYR A 65 7.35 -11.30 -0.41
C TYR A 65 6.99 -12.76 -0.07
N ARG A 66 6.45 -13.02 1.12
CA ARG A 66 5.99 -14.36 1.52
C ARG A 66 4.83 -14.87 0.68
N GLU A 67 3.85 -14.01 0.40
CA GLU A 67 2.73 -14.31 -0.51
C GLU A 67 3.25 -14.72 -1.90
N ALA A 68 4.21 -13.97 -2.46
CA ALA A 68 4.79 -14.25 -3.77
C ALA A 68 5.58 -15.58 -3.82
N LEU A 69 6.12 -16.02 -2.67
CA LEU A 69 6.79 -17.32 -2.54
C LEU A 69 5.82 -18.47 -2.19
N GLY A 70 4.53 -18.19 -2.01
CA GLY A 70 3.54 -19.19 -1.59
C GLY A 70 3.72 -19.69 -0.16
N LEU A 71 4.39 -18.92 0.70
CA LEU A 71 4.73 -19.29 2.08
C LEU A 71 3.64 -18.92 3.11
N ASN A 72 2.37 -18.96 2.72
CA ASN A 72 1.28 -18.58 3.62
C ASN A 72 1.06 -19.68 4.67
N GLU A 73 1.61 -19.47 5.87
CA GLU A 73 1.29 -20.30 7.03
C GLU A 73 -0.18 -20.03 7.43
N HIS A 74 -1.04 -21.03 7.23
CA HIS A 74 -2.35 -21.04 7.86
C HIS A 74 -2.15 -21.15 9.37
N SER A 75 -2.56 -20.13 10.12
CA SER A 75 -2.78 -20.19 11.57
C SER A 75 -4.04 -19.41 11.93
#